data_AF-A0A0E9XES8-F1
#
_entry.id   AF-A0A0E9XES8-F1
#
_cell.length_a   1.000
_cell.length_b   1.000
_cell.length_c   1.000
_cell.angle_alpha   90.00
_cell.angle_beta   90.00
_cell.angle_gamma   90.00
#
_symmetry.space_group_name_H-M   'P 1'
#
loop_
_entity.id
_entity.type
_entity.pdbx_description
1 polymer ?
#
loop_
_entity_poly.entity_id
_entity_poly.type
_entity_poly.pdbx_seq_one_letter_code
_entity_poly.pdbx_strand_id
1 'polypeptide(L)'
;MGRKRMEEWIQEESKHLVDSLSSTKSTPCDPTFFLSRAVSNVICALVFGHRFDYQDDSFLHLLKTFSVAVRFGSSPWGQPYNVFPRLMEFLPGKQHSIFAGLDNLRVFVKERIQKHKDTLCHECPRDFIDCYLIRQNKERIAPRVSLITTTW
;
A
#
# COMPACT_ATOMS: atom_id res chain seq x y z
N MET A 1 -9.15 -13.22 10.20
CA MET A 1 -8.29 -12.93 9.03
C MET A 1 -7.15 -13.94 9.03
N GLY A 2 -7.36 -15.05 8.33
CA GLY A 2 -6.59 -16.27 8.52
C GLY A 2 -5.60 -16.53 7.38
N ARG A 3 -4.57 -17.32 7.68
CA ARG A 3 -3.55 -17.80 6.72
C ARG A 3 -4.15 -18.31 5.39
N LYS A 4 -5.33 -18.94 5.43
CA LYS A 4 -6.05 -19.47 4.26
C LYS A 4 -6.39 -18.42 3.20
N ARG A 5 -6.82 -17.21 3.60
CA ARG A 5 -7.21 -16.15 2.64
C ARG A 5 -5.99 -15.51 1.96
N MET A 6 -4.88 -15.43 2.67
CA MET A 6 -3.61 -14.97 2.10
C MET A 6 -3.08 -15.97 1.07
N GLU A 7 -3.17 -17.26 1.38
CA GLU A 7 -2.78 -18.34 0.46
C GLU A 7 -3.60 -18.29 -0.83
N GLU A 8 -4.92 -18.09 -0.74
CA GLU A 8 -5.81 -17.93 -1.90
C GLU A 8 -5.37 -16.77 -2.80
N TRP A 9 -5.07 -15.60 -2.23
CA TRP A 9 -4.58 -14.45 -3.01
C TRP A 9 -3.23 -14.70 -3.67
N ILE A 10 -2.30 -15.35 -2.97
CA ILE A 10 -0.99 -15.71 -3.55
C ILE A 10 -1.16 -16.72 -4.68
N GLN A 11 -2.03 -17.71 -4.51
CA GLN A 11 -2.31 -18.72 -5.54
C GLN A 11 -2.99 -18.08 -6.76
N GLU A 12 -3.95 -17.19 -6.55
CA GLU A 12 -4.60 -16.43 -7.62
C GLU A 12 -3.57 -15.61 -8.40
N GLU A 13 -2.70 -14.86 -7.70
CA GLU A 13 -1.69 -14.04 -8.37
C GLU A 13 -0.60 -14.84 -9.07
N SER A 14 -0.28 -16.01 -8.55
CA SER A 14 0.66 -16.92 -9.21
C SER A 14 0.13 -17.36 -10.57
N LYS A 15 -1.18 -17.62 -10.70
CA LYS A 15 -1.80 -17.95 -12.00
C LYS A 15 -1.65 -16.79 -12.98
N HIS A 16 -2.00 -15.58 -12.55
CA HIS A 16 -1.89 -14.39 -13.40
C HIS A 16 -0.44 -14.04 -13.79
N LEU A 17 0.52 -14.30 -12.89
CA LEU A 17 1.93 -14.14 -13.20
C LEU A 17 2.38 -15.12 -14.28
N VAL A 18 1.98 -16.40 -14.18
CA VAL A 18 2.29 -17.43 -15.19
C VAL A 18 1.65 -17.07 -16.53
N ASP A 19 0.39 -16.65 -16.53
CA ASP A 19 -0.31 -16.21 -17.74
C ASP A 19 0.41 -15.02 -18.39
N SER A 20 0.79 -14.02 -17.59
CA SER A 20 1.52 -12.85 -18.08
C SER A 20 2.89 -13.21 -18.64
N LEU A 21 3.63 -14.12 -18.00
CA LEU A 21 4.91 -14.61 -18.52
C LEU A 21 4.75 -15.40 -19.82
N SER A 22 3.74 -16.29 -19.89
CA SER A 22 3.46 -17.10 -21.08
C SER A 22 3.09 -16.25 -22.31
N SER A 23 2.42 -15.11 -22.09
CA SER A 23 2.06 -14.16 -23.15
C SER A 23 3.28 -13.55 -23.87
N THR A 24 4.46 -13.63 -23.25
CA THR A 24 5.70 -13.07 -23.77
C THR A 24 6.37 -13.94 -24.85
N LYS A 25 5.76 -15.08 -25.21
CA LYS A 25 6.19 -15.96 -26.32
C LYS A 25 7.70 -16.26 -26.35
N SER A 26 8.28 -16.54 -25.18
CA SER A 26 9.69 -16.89 -25.01
C SER A 26 10.70 -15.80 -25.43
N THR A 27 10.27 -14.54 -25.51
CA THR A 27 11.20 -13.43 -25.70
C THR A 27 11.91 -13.06 -24.39
N PRO A 28 13.16 -12.58 -24.44
CA PRO A 28 13.85 -12.09 -23.24
C PRO A 28 13.04 -10.98 -22.59
N CYS A 29 12.76 -11.13 -21.29
CA CYS A 29 12.00 -10.16 -20.52
C CYS A 29 12.66 -9.89 -19.18
N ASP A 30 12.44 -8.67 -18.67
CA ASP A 30 12.88 -8.27 -17.34
C ASP A 30 11.90 -8.83 -16.30
N PRO A 31 12.29 -9.85 -15.49
CA PRO A 31 11.42 -10.46 -14.50
C PRO A 31 11.08 -9.49 -13.35
N THR A 32 11.89 -8.44 -13.15
CA THR A 32 11.72 -7.47 -12.07
C THR A 32 10.35 -6.81 -12.14
N PHE A 33 9.91 -6.43 -13.35
CA PHE A 33 8.62 -5.79 -13.54
C PHE A 33 7.45 -6.74 -13.27
N PHE A 34 7.52 -7.98 -13.73
CA PHE A 34 6.48 -8.99 -13.52
C PHE A 34 6.33 -9.35 -12.04
N LEU A 35 7.45 -9.59 -11.36
CA LEU A 35 7.46 -9.92 -9.93
C LEU A 35 7.01 -8.74 -9.08
N SER A 36 7.51 -7.53 -9.34
CA SER A 36 7.11 -6.33 -8.61
C SER A 36 5.60 -6.10 -8.74
N ARG A 37 5.03 -6.33 -9.91
CA ARG A 37 3.59 -6.20 -10.16
C ARG A 37 2.78 -7.22 -9.39
N ALA A 38 3.17 -8.50 -9.43
CA ALA A 38 2.48 -9.57 -8.69
C ALA A 38 2.53 -9.34 -7.18
N VAL A 39 3.71 -9.04 -6.62
CA VAL A 39 3.89 -8.78 -5.18
C VAL A 39 3.08 -7.56 -4.73
N SER A 40 3.14 -6.46 -5.49
CA SER A 40 2.37 -5.25 -5.16
C SER A 40 0.86 -5.49 -5.22
N ASN A 41 0.39 -6.36 -6.11
CA ASN A 41 -1.04 -6.65 -6.22
C ASN A 41 -1.55 -7.53 -5.06
N VAL A 42 -0.75 -8.50 -4.59
CA VAL A 42 -1.03 -9.25 -3.34
C VAL A 42 -1.15 -8.27 -2.15
N ILE A 43 -0.23 -7.32 -2.03
CA ILE A 43 -0.27 -6.31 -0.96
C ILE A 43 -1.52 -5.41 -1.12
N CYS A 44 -1.85 -4.99 -2.33
CA CYS A 44 -3.04 -4.19 -2.60
C CYS A 44 -4.33 -4.95 -2.26
N ALA A 45 -4.42 -6.23 -2.59
CA ALA A 45 -5.54 -7.09 -2.23
C ALA A 45 -5.68 -7.24 -0.71
N LEU A 46 -4.56 -7.36 0.02
CA LEU A 46 -4.55 -7.38 1.48
C LEU A 46 -5.02 -6.04 2.08
N VAL A 47 -4.51 -4.93 1.57
CA VAL A 47 -4.72 -3.60 2.16
C VAL A 47 -6.09 -3.03 1.78
N PHE A 48 -6.47 -3.08 0.51
CA PHE A 48 -7.67 -2.47 -0.03
C PHE A 48 -8.81 -3.46 -0.31
N GLY A 49 -8.61 -4.75 -0.04
CA GLY A 49 -9.63 -5.78 -0.21
C GLY A 49 -9.96 -6.15 -1.66
N HIS A 50 -9.29 -5.53 -2.63
CA HIS A 50 -9.49 -5.80 -4.05
C HIS A 50 -8.16 -5.78 -4.80
N ARG A 51 -8.17 -6.51 -5.90
CA ARG A 51 -7.05 -6.68 -6.81
C ARG A 51 -7.16 -5.66 -7.95
N PHE A 52 -6.03 -5.14 -8.40
CA PHE A 52 -5.97 -4.21 -9.54
C PHE A 52 -5.65 -4.97 -10.83
N ASP A 53 -6.17 -4.48 -11.95
CA ASP A 53 -5.76 -4.97 -13.26
C ASP A 53 -4.29 -4.59 -13.50
N TYR A 54 -3.57 -5.45 -14.21
CA TYR A 54 -2.18 -5.20 -14.61
C TYR A 54 -2.04 -4.04 -15.60
N GLN A 55 -3.14 -3.62 -16.25
CA GLN A 55 -3.22 -2.45 -17.11
C GLN A 55 -3.84 -1.22 -16.43
N ASP A 56 -4.22 -1.31 -15.15
CA ASP A 56 -4.81 -0.17 -14.45
C ASP A 56 -3.77 0.95 -14.28
N ASP A 57 -4.06 2.11 -14.86
CA ASP A 57 -3.16 3.27 -14.84
C ASP A 57 -2.85 3.76 -13.42
N SER A 58 -3.82 3.66 -12.50
CA SER A 58 -3.63 4.08 -11.10
C SER A 58 -2.65 3.14 -10.39
N PHE A 59 -2.78 1.84 -10.62
CA PHE A 59 -1.89 0.82 -10.09
C PHE A 59 -0.48 0.89 -10.67
N LEU A 60 -0.35 1.10 -11.99
CA LEU A 60 0.94 1.31 -12.64
C LEU A 60 1.62 2.59 -12.14
N HIS A 61 0.86 3.67 -11.96
CA HIS A 61 1.39 4.91 -11.39
C HIS A 61 1.84 4.74 -9.93
N LEU A 62 1.05 4.02 -9.12
CA LEU A 62 1.41 3.62 -7.76
C LEU A 62 2.72 2.84 -7.73
N LEU A 63 2.84 1.80 -8.55
CA LEU A 63 4.03 0.94 -8.64
C LEU A 63 5.29 1.73 -9.04
N LYS A 64 5.14 2.62 -10.02
CA LYS A 64 6.22 3.51 -10.47
C LYS A 64 6.65 4.47 -9.36
N THR A 65 5.71 5.07 -8.66
CA THR A 65 5.99 5.98 -7.54
C THR A 65 6.71 5.26 -6.41
N PHE A 66 6.25 4.05 -6.07
CA PHE A 66 6.85 3.23 -5.02
C PHE A 66 8.28 2.79 -5.38
N SER A 67 8.49 2.28 -6.60
CA SER A 67 9.82 1.87 -7.07
C SER A 67 10.83 3.02 -7.07
N VAL A 68 10.41 4.23 -7.47
CA VAL A 68 11.24 5.44 -7.40
C VAL A 68 11.55 5.82 -5.96
N ALA A 69 10.57 5.75 -5.05
CA ALA A 69 10.76 6.06 -3.64
C ALA A 69 11.73 5.08 -2.95
N VAL A 70 11.58 3.77 -3.19
CA VAL A 70 12.49 2.75 -2.66
C VAL A 70 13.90 2.95 -3.21
N ARG A 71 14.04 3.15 -4.52
CA ARG A 71 15.34 3.41 -5.15
C ARG A 71 16.01 4.66 -4.60
N PHE A 72 15.23 5.70 -4.30
CA PHE A 72 15.75 6.93 -3.70
C PHE A 72 16.21 6.70 -2.26
N GLY A 73 15.41 6.02 -1.43
CA GLY A 73 15.79 5.68 -0.06
C GLY A 73 17.05 4.81 0.01
N SER A 74 17.24 3.91 -0.96
CA SER A 74 18.45 3.09 -1.08
C SER A 74 19.63 3.81 -1.74
N SER A 75 19.43 5.00 -2.29
CA SER A 75 20.48 5.78 -2.96
C SER A 75 21.35 6.52 -1.94
N PRO A 76 22.65 6.75 -2.22
CA PRO A 76 23.50 7.64 -1.43
C PRO A 76 22.94 9.06 -1.28
N TRP A 77 21.99 9.46 -2.14
CA TRP A 77 21.31 10.75 -2.06
C TRP A 77 20.10 10.76 -1.12
N GLY A 78 19.51 9.59 -0.82
CA GLY A 78 18.40 9.46 0.13
C GLY A 78 18.86 9.21 1.57
N GLN A 79 20.03 8.61 1.77
CA GLN A 79 20.61 8.39 3.10
C GLN A 79 20.79 9.67 3.96
N PRO A 80 21.24 10.81 3.40
CA PRO A 80 21.43 12.03 4.19
C PRO A 80 20.10 12.66 4.63
N TYR A 81 18.97 12.36 3.97
CA TYR A 81 17.64 12.79 4.44
C TYR A 81 17.30 12.20 5.81
N ASN A 82 17.82 11.01 6.13
CA ASN A 82 17.59 10.36 7.42
C ASN A 82 18.39 11.02 8.55
N VAL A 83 19.51 11.67 8.21
CA VAL A 83 20.44 12.29 9.19
C VAL A 83 20.20 13.79 9.32
N PHE A 84 19.96 14.49 8.21
CA PHE A 84 19.79 15.95 8.16
C PHE A 84 18.58 16.37 7.30
N PRO A 85 17.34 16.08 7.74
CA PRO A 85 16.13 16.33 6.95
C PRO A 85 15.94 17.82 6.62
N ARG A 86 16.17 18.72 7.59
CA ARG A 86 16.02 20.17 7.37
C ARG A 86 16.99 20.73 6.36
N LEU A 87 18.25 20.31 6.37
CA LEU A 87 19.27 20.81 5.44
C LEU A 87 18.95 20.35 4.01
N MET A 88 18.57 19.08 3.86
CA MET A 88 18.17 18.51 2.58
C MET A 88 16.86 19.10 2.02
N GLU A 89 15.98 19.61 2.86
CA GLU A 89 14.75 20.31 2.44
C GLU A 89 15.03 21.66 1.76
N PHE A 90 16.13 22.34 2.10
CA PHE A 90 16.54 23.59 1.45
C PHE A 90 17.32 23.38 0.14
N LEU A 91 17.84 22.18 -0.09
CA LEU A 91 18.61 21.87 -1.30
C LEU A 91 17.67 21.58 -2.48
N PRO A 92 17.80 22.27 -3.63
CA PRO A 92 17.04 21.92 -4.82
C PRO A 92 17.55 20.59 -5.39
N GLY A 93 16.64 19.64 -5.61
CA GLY A 93 17.00 18.34 -6.17
C GLY A 93 15.81 17.47 -6.54
N LYS A 94 16.11 16.31 -7.12
CA LYS A 94 15.09 15.33 -7.58
C LYS A 94 14.21 14.81 -6.44
N GLN A 95 14.66 14.93 -5.20
CA GLN A 95 13.88 14.70 -3.98
C GLN A 95 12.47 15.30 -3.99
N HIS A 96 12.30 16.57 -4.38
CA HIS A 96 10.98 17.22 -4.32
C HIS A 96 9.97 16.58 -5.27
N SER A 97 10.41 16.15 -6.45
CA SER A 97 9.55 15.42 -7.39
C SER A 97 9.12 14.05 -6.84
N ILE A 98 10.00 13.40 -6.07
CA ILE A 98 9.72 12.12 -5.43
C ILE A 98 8.73 12.31 -4.27
N PHE A 99 8.92 13.34 -3.44
CA PHE A 99 7.99 13.69 -2.37
C PHE A 99 6.62 14.09 -2.91
N ALA A 100 6.55 14.84 -4.02
CA ALA A 100 5.29 15.14 -4.69
C ALA A 100 4.57 13.87 -5.16
N GLY A 101 5.30 12.88 -5.70
CA GLY A 101 4.74 11.57 -6.03
C GLY A 101 4.22 10.82 -4.79
N LEU A 102 4.96 10.85 -3.68
CA LEU A 102 4.53 10.25 -2.41
C LEU A 102 3.30 10.95 -1.82
N ASP A 103 3.14 12.26 -2.01
CA ASP A 103 1.95 12.97 -1.59
C ASP A 103 0.73 12.60 -2.44
N ASN A 104 0.88 12.43 -3.76
CA ASN A 104 -0.18 11.88 -4.61
C ASN A 104 -0.60 10.48 -4.13
N LEU A 105 0.37 9.64 -3.77
CA LEU A 105 0.10 8.33 -3.16
C LEU A 105 -0.68 8.45 -1.85
N ARG A 106 -0.30 9.38 -0.96
CA ARG A 106 -1.03 9.63 0.29
C ARG A 106 -2.47 10.07 0.02
N VAL A 107 -2.70 10.91 -0.98
CA VAL A 107 -4.05 11.32 -1.39
C VAL A 107 -4.86 10.12 -1.85
N PHE A 108 -4.31 9.28 -2.74
CA PHE A 108 -4.96 8.05 -3.19
C PHE A 108 -5.34 7.11 -2.02
N VAL A 109 -4.40 6.89 -1.08
CA VAL A 109 -4.66 6.05 0.09
C VAL A 109 -5.75 6.67 0.98
N LYS A 110 -5.73 7.99 1.19
CA LYS A 110 -6.77 8.69 1.97
C LYS A 110 -8.15 8.54 1.35
N GLU A 111 -8.28 8.68 0.04
CA GLU A 111 -9.55 8.48 -0.67
C GLU A 111 -10.06 7.05 -0.48
N ARG A 112 -9.18 6.05 -0.57
CA ARG A 112 -9.55 4.65 -0.32
C ARG A 112 -9.99 4.44 1.12
N ILE A 113 -9.26 4.97 2.10
CA ILE A 113 -9.66 4.90 3.51
C ILE A 113 -11.03 5.55 3.73
N GLN A 114 -11.31 6.68 3.08
CA GLN A 114 -12.61 7.34 3.21
C GLN A 114 -13.74 6.45 2.68
N LYS A 115 -13.57 5.84 1.51
CA LYS A 115 -14.55 4.86 0.97
C LYS A 115 -14.78 3.68 1.91
N HIS A 116 -13.74 3.21 2.59
CA HIS A 116 -13.87 2.12 3.58
C HIS A 116 -14.64 2.60 4.81
N LYS A 117 -14.40 3.83 5.30
CA LYS A 117 -15.19 4.42 6.39
C LYS A 117 -16.68 4.54 6.03
N ASP A 118 -16.98 4.97 4.81
CA ASP A 118 -18.36 5.17 4.35
C ASP A 118 -19.13 3.84 4.22
N THR A 119 -18.41 2.75 3.94
CA THR A 119 -18.98 1.40 3.75
C THR A 119 -18.63 0.42 4.88
N LEU A 120 -18.18 0.93 6.03
CA LEU A 120 -17.61 0.13 7.09
C LEU A 120 -18.67 -0.77 7.75
N CYS A 121 -18.48 -2.08 7.63
CA CYS A 121 -19.30 -3.08 8.33
C CYS A 121 -18.50 -3.68 9.51
N HIS A 122 -18.98 -3.47 10.74
CA HIS A 122 -18.32 -3.98 11.94
C HIS A 122 -18.39 -5.50 12.08
N GLU A 123 -19.41 -6.12 11.49
CA GLU A 123 -19.65 -7.57 11.56
C GLU A 123 -18.87 -8.35 10.50
N CYS A 124 -18.52 -7.71 9.39
CA CYS A 124 -17.80 -8.33 8.28
C CYS A 124 -16.67 -7.43 7.76
N PRO A 125 -15.50 -7.41 8.43
CA PRO A 125 -14.36 -6.63 7.97
C PRO A 125 -13.78 -7.25 6.68
N ARG A 126 -13.74 -6.47 5.61
CA ARG A 126 -13.37 -6.96 4.28
C ARG A 126 -11.86 -7.10 4.11
N ASP A 127 -11.10 -6.18 4.70
CA ASP A 127 -9.66 -6.02 4.47
C ASP A 127 -8.95 -5.41 5.69
N PHE A 128 -7.65 -5.15 5.52
CA PHE A 128 -6.82 -4.58 6.57
C PHE A 128 -7.28 -3.19 7.02
N ILE A 129 -7.77 -2.34 6.11
CA ILE A 129 -8.26 -1.00 6.46
C ILE A 129 -9.49 -1.12 7.36
N ASP A 130 -10.45 -1.97 6.99
CA ASP A 130 -11.67 -2.18 7.80
C ASP A 130 -11.33 -2.66 9.21
N CYS A 131 -10.47 -3.67 9.37
CA CYS A 131 -10.14 -4.14 10.72
C CYS A 131 -9.24 -3.18 11.51
N TYR A 132 -8.40 -2.39 10.84
CA TYR A 132 -7.68 -1.29 11.49
C TYR A 132 -8.65 -0.22 12.01
N LEU A 133 -9.62 0.21 11.20
CA LEU A 133 -10.64 1.19 11.60
C LEU A 133 -11.51 0.68 12.76
N ILE A 134 -11.94 -0.58 12.72
CA ILE A 134 -12.71 -1.21 13.81
C ILE A 134 -11.89 -1.24 15.10
N ARG A 135 -10.61 -1.63 15.01
CA ARG A 135 -9.70 -1.65 16.16
C ARG A 135 -9.49 -0.25 16.72
N GLN A 136 -9.25 0.74 15.86
CA GLN A 136 -9.09 2.14 16.25
C GLN A 136 -10.34 2.67 16.97
N ASN A 137 -11.55 2.34 16.48
CA ASN A 137 -12.79 2.73 17.15
C ASN A 137 -12.92 2.07 18.53
N LYS A 138 -12.59 0.78 18.65
CA LYS A 138 -12.58 0.08 19.96
C LYS A 138 -11.61 0.72 20.94
N GLU A 139 -10.39 1.01 20.50
CA GLU A 139 -9.34 1.67 21.30
C GLU A 139 -9.65 3.15 21.59
N ARG A 140 -10.55 3.81 20.84
CA ARG A 140 -11.04 5.17 21.17
C ARG A 140 -12.18 5.15 22.18
N ILE A 141 -12.99 4.11 22.17
CA ILE A 141 -14.13 3.93 23.09
C ILE A 141 -13.66 3.39 24.45
N ALA A 142 -12.73 2.43 24.49
CA ALA A 142 -12.17 1.85 25.71
C ALA A 142 -11.60 2.87 26.72
N PRO A 143 -10.73 3.84 26.35
CA PRO A 143 -10.23 4.87 27.26
C PRO A 143 -11.31 5.86 27.68
N ARG A 144 -12.40 5.98 26.91
CA ARG A 144 -13.53 6.83 27.26
C ARG A 144 -14.42 6.17 28.30
N VAL A 145 -14.66 4.86 28.21
CA VAL A 145 -15.47 4.09 29.17
C VAL A 145 -14.80 4.01 30.55
N SER A 146 -13.47 3.84 30.62
CA SER A 146 -12.73 3.82 31.90
C SER A 146 -12.76 5.16 32.66
N LEU A 147 -12.98 6.28 31.97
CA LEU A 147 -13.08 7.61 32.59
C LEU A 147 -14.48 7.91 33.14
N ILE A 148 -15.52 7.21 32.69
CA ILE A 148 -16.92 7.39 33.17
C ILE A 148 -17.29 6.41 34.27
N THR A 149 -16.56 5.31 34.46
CA THR A 149 -16.83 4.29 35.49
C THR A 149 -16.02 4.49 36.78
N THR A 150 -15.22 5.55 36.88
CA THR A 150 -14.39 5.84 38.08
C THR A 150 -14.96 6.99 38.93
N THR A 151 -16.21 7.38 38.72
CA THR A 151 -16.93 8.34 39.58
C THR A 151 -18.15 7.68 40.18
N TRP A 152 -17.96 6.81 41.17
CA TRP A 152 -18.81 6.58 42.35
C TRP A 152 -17.98 5.90 43.43
#